data_AF-A0A8C9GA39-F1
#
_entry.id   AF-A0A8C9GA39-F1
#
_cell.length_a   1.000
_cell.length_b   1.000
_cell.length_c   1.000
_cell.angle_alpha   90.00
_cell.angle_beta   90.00
_cell.angle_gamma   90.00
#
_symmetry.space_group_name_H-M   'P 1'
#
loop_
_entity.id
_entity.type
_entity.pdbx_description
1 polymer ?
#
loop_
_entity_poly.entity_id
_entity_poly.type
_entity_poly.pdbx_seq_one_letter_code
_entity_poly.pdbx_strand_id
1 'polypeptide(L)'
;MAAVRDVEIDPDGTFKYILVQLQRPGGGEQRDIVRGTKAAEFHNHIFEKVNPEMEKLGYECKCLGGGKIDHNSKEKKIRVFGLSTVYDHCDCGSSSLHLKVLKDLILYLHEN
;
A
#
# COMPACT_ATOMS: atom_id res chain seq x y z
N MET A 1 11.99 -2.75 -11.66
CA MET A 1 11.60 -3.50 -10.43
C MET A 1 10.56 -4.64 -10.64
N ALA A 2 10.70 -5.54 -11.62
CA ALA A 2 9.59 -6.43 -12.04
C ALA A 2 9.17 -7.55 -11.05
N ALA A 3 9.97 -7.86 -10.03
CA ALA A 3 9.67 -8.94 -9.08
C ALA A 3 8.64 -8.54 -8.01
N VAL A 4 8.45 -7.25 -7.75
CA VAL A 4 7.56 -6.76 -6.69
C VAL A 4 6.26 -6.27 -7.31
N ARG A 5 5.14 -6.85 -6.86
CA ARG A 5 3.80 -6.39 -7.24
C ARG A 5 3.51 -5.02 -6.66
N ASP A 6 2.95 -4.12 -7.46
CA ASP A 6 2.51 -2.80 -6.98
C ASP A 6 1.43 -2.98 -5.91
N VAL A 7 0.43 -3.81 -6.15
CA VAL A 7 -0.67 -4.08 -5.20
C VAL A 7 -0.64 -5.53 -4.74
N GLU A 8 -0.66 -5.74 -3.43
CA GLU A 8 -0.88 -7.05 -2.84
C GLU A 8 -1.81 -6.91 -1.63
N ILE A 9 -3.04 -7.39 -1.79
CA ILE A 9 -4.10 -7.31 -0.80
C ILE A 9 -4.83 -8.65 -0.69
N ASP A 10 -5.45 -8.90 0.46
CA ASP A 10 -6.36 -10.04 0.62
C ASP A 10 -7.53 -9.96 -0.38
N PRO A 11 -7.98 -11.10 -0.97
CA PRO A 11 -9.01 -11.11 -2.00
C PRO A 11 -10.41 -10.77 -1.48
N ASP A 12 -10.65 -10.92 -0.18
CA ASP A 12 -11.93 -10.60 0.43
C ASP A 12 -11.77 -10.14 1.89
N GLY A 13 -12.68 -9.26 2.29
CA GLY A 13 -12.81 -8.77 3.66
C GLY A 13 -12.40 -7.32 3.85
N THR A 14 -12.59 -6.85 5.09
CA THR A 14 -12.18 -5.50 5.51
C THR A 14 -10.88 -5.58 6.32
N PHE A 15 -9.83 -4.93 5.84
CA PHE A 15 -8.50 -4.98 6.45
C PHE A 15 -7.74 -3.66 6.32
N LYS A 16 -6.66 -3.52 7.10
CA LYS A 16 -5.81 -2.33 7.02
C LYS A 16 -4.80 -2.48 5.88
N TYR A 17 -4.41 -1.34 5.31
CA TYR A 17 -3.38 -1.27 4.28
C TYR A 17 -2.39 -0.16 4.57
N ILE A 18 -1.18 -0.31 4.05
CA ILE A 18 -0.14 0.70 4.03
C ILE A 18 0.29 0.98 2.59
N LEU A 19 0.63 2.24 2.32
CA LEU A 19 1.35 2.63 1.13
C LEU A 19 2.81 2.83 1.50
N VAL A 20 3.68 2.08 0.83
CA VAL A 20 5.12 2.11 1.05
C VAL A 20 5.80 2.48 -0.26
N GLN A 21 6.64 3.50 -0.22
CA GLN A 21 7.53 3.84 -1.32
C GLN A 21 8.82 3.06 -1.17
N LEU A 22 9.14 2.27 -2.19
CA LEU A 22 10.41 1.59 -2.35
C LEU A 22 11.34 2.50 -3.12
N GLN A 23 12.55 2.70 -2.63
CA GLN A 23 13.58 3.47 -3.30
C GLN A 23 14.89 2.67 -3.30
N ARG A 24 15.70 2.78 -4.35
CA ARG A 24 17.05 2.23 -4.30
C ARG A 24 18.03 3.17 -3.59
N PRO A 25 18.94 2.63 -2.77
CA PRO A 25 20.03 3.41 -2.19
C PRO A 25 20.86 4.01 -3.32
N GLY A 26 21.01 5.34 -3.31
CA GLY A 26 21.67 6.09 -4.38
C GLY A 26 20.76 6.96 -5.27
N GLY A 27 19.45 7.06 -4.96
CA GLY A 27 18.59 8.11 -5.54
C GLY A 27 18.13 7.87 -6.97
N GLY A 28 17.91 6.60 -7.34
CA GLY A 28 17.46 6.21 -8.68
C GLY A 28 15.95 5.94 -8.77
N GLU A 29 15.60 4.70 -9.10
CA GLU A 29 14.20 4.24 -9.29
C GLU A 29 13.46 4.21 -7.95
N GLN A 30 12.31 4.88 -7.90
CA GLN A 30 11.36 4.83 -6.78
C GLN A 30 10.04 4.25 -7.27
N ARG A 31 9.39 3.45 -6.43
CA ARG A 31 8.15 2.75 -6.77
C ARG A 31 7.26 2.62 -5.55
N ASP A 32 6.01 2.99 -5.70
CA ASP A 32 5.05 2.91 -4.61
C ASP A 32 4.32 1.57 -4.66
N ILE A 33 4.19 0.92 -3.51
CA ILE A 33 3.50 -0.35 -3.37
C ILE A 33 2.40 -0.25 -2.30
N VAL A 34 1.27 -0.88 -2.58
CA VAL A 34 0.14 -1.04 -1.67
C VAL A 34 0.21 -2.45 -1.08
N ARG A 35 0.19 -2.52 0.25
CA ARG A 35 0.18 -3.79 0.99
C ARG A 35 -0.95 -3.79 2.00
N GLY A 36 -1.81 -4.79 1.94
CA GLY A 36 -2.93 -4.93 2.87
C GLY A 36 -3.20 -6.39 3.20
N THR A 37 -3.45 -6.71 4.46
CA THR A 37 -3.83 -8.07 4.82
C THR A 37 -4.74 -8.11 6.03
N LYS A 38 -5.70 -9.03 6.01
CA LYS A 38 -6.60 -9.29 7.14
C LYS A 38 -5.91 -9.89 8.36
N ALA A 39 -4.75 -10.53 8.15
CA ALA A 39 -3.96 -11.10 9.22
C ALA A 39 -3.29 -10.03 10.11
N ALA A 40 -3.14 -8.81 9.61
CA ALA A 40 -2.53 -7.72 10.34
C ALA A 40 -3.59 -6.86 11.04
N GLU A 41 -3.60 -6.90 12.37
CA GLU A 41 -4.46 -6.03 13.18
C GLU A 41 -4.04 -4.56 13.11
N PHE A 42 -2.77 -4.26 12.83
CA PHE A 42 -2.20 -2.91 12.81
C PHE A 42 -1.33 -2.68 11.57
N HIS A 43 -1.23 -1.41 11.16
CA HIS A 43 -0.38 -0.98 10.03
C HIS A 43 1.08 -1.38 10.23
N ASN A 44 1.58 -1.30 11.46
CA ASN A 44 2.96 -1.66 11.80
C ASN A 44 3.26 -3.13 11.49
N HIS A 45 2.34 -4.06 11.78
CA HIS A 45 2.57 -5.48 11.48
C HIS A 45 2.76 -5.74 9.98
N ILE A 46 2.05 -4.98 9.13
CA ILE A 46 2.23 -5.06 7.68
C ILE A 46 3.62 -4.53 7.31
N PHE A 47 4.01 -3.39 7.86
CA PHE A 47 5.30 -2.78 7.56
C PHE A 47 6.48 -3.62 8.05
N GLU A 48 6.42 -4.17 9.27
CA GLU A 48 7.46 -5.04 9.82
C GLU A 48 7.66 -6.32 9.03
N LYS A 49 6.66 -6.75 8.26
CA LYS A 49 6.80 -7.86 7.32
C LYS A 49 7.38 -7.41 5.97
N VAL A 50 6.86 -6.31 5.42
CA VAL A 50 7.24 -5.81 4.10
C VAL A 50 8.64 -5.24 4.08
N ASN A 51 9.02 -4.46 5.11
CA ASN A 51 10.31 -3.79 5.19
C ASN A 51 11.50 -4.77 5.03
N PRO A 52 11.63 -5.85 5.83
CA PRO A 52 12.75 -6.78 5.67
C PRO A 52 12.71 -7.56 4.34
N GLU A 53 11.54 -7.79 3.73
CA GLU A 53 11.46 -8.43 2.41
C GLU A 53 12.03 -7.53 1.31
N MET A 54 11.75 -6.23 1.39
CA MET A 54 12.23 -5.24 0.43
C MET A 54 13.69 -4.87 0.66
N GLU A 55 14.14 -4.77 1.92
CA GLU A 55 15.55 -4.56 2.26
C GLU A 55 16.42 -5.72 1.75
N LYS A 56 15.94 -6.97 1.84
CA LYS A 56 16.62 -8.14 1.24
C LYS A 56 16.78 -8.05 -0.27
N LEU A 57 15.87 -7.33 -0.93
CA LEU A 57 15.94 -7.06 -2.36
C LEU A 57 16.81 -5.82 -2.69
N GLY A 58 17.34 -5.14 -1.67
CA GLY A 58 18.16 -3.94 -1.81
C GLY A 58 17.36 -2.66 -2.02
N TYR A 59 16.12 -2.60 -1.53
CA TYR A 59 15.28 -1.39 -1.54
C TYR A 59 15.11 -0.81 -0.13
N GLU A 60 15.14 0.50 -0.03
CA GLU A 60 14.74 1.27 1.15
C GLU A 60 13.22 1.47 1.14
N CYS A 61 12.55 1.14 2.24
CA CYS A 61 11.11 1.33 2.39
C CYS A 61 10.79 2.61 3.15
N LYS A 62 9.88 3.41 2.59
CA LYS A 62 9.34 4.60 3.25
C LYS A 62 7.83 4.51 3.34
N CYS A 63 7.29 4.45 4.55
CA CYS A 63 5.85 4.56 4.76
C CYS A 63 5.36 5.95 4.36
N LEU A 64 4.50 6.01 3.33
CA LEU A 64 3.83 7.24 2.92
C LEU A 64 2.49 7.43 3.65
N GLY A 65 1.91 6.35 4.17
CA GLY A 65 0.67 6.38 4.94
C GLY A 65 -0.06 5.06 4.91
N GLY A 66 -1.32 5.07 5.33
CA GLY A 66 -2.16 3.89 5.30
C GLY A 66 -3.63 4.18 5.55
N GLY A 67 -4.43 3.14 5.63
CA GLY A 67 -5.85 3.24 5.95
C GLY A 67 -6.52 1.89 6.03
N LYS A 68 -7.79 1.84 5.64
CA LYS A 68 -8.59 0.61 5.56
C LYS A 68 -9.10 0.38 4.14
N ILE A 69 -9.09 -0.88 3.73
CA ILE A 69 -9.67 -1.36 2.48
C ILE A 69 -10.75 -2.37 2.83
N ASP A 70 -11.89 -2.25 2.17
CA ASP A 70 -12.91 -3.28 2.10
C ASP A 70 -12.92 -3.84 0.68
N HIS A 71 -12.44 -5.07 0.54
CA HIS A 71 -12.37 -5.77 -0.73
C HIS A 71 -13.51 -6.80 -0.78
N ASN A 72 -14.40 -6.62 -1.75
CA ASN A 72 -15.46 -7.56 -2.06
C ASN A 72 -15.22 -8.18 -3.43
N SER A 73 -14.54 -9.34 -3.46
CA SER A 73 -14.29 -10.09 -4.70
C SER A 73 -15.59 -10.49 -5.42
N LYS A 74 -16.69 -10.74 -4.69
CA LYS A 74 -17.97 -11.11 -5.31
C LYS A 74 -18.55 -10.01 -6.18
N GLU A 75 -18.43 -8.76 -5.74
CA GLU A 75 -18.90 -7.59 -6.49
C GLU A 75 -17.79 -6.94 -7.32
N LYS A 76 -16.56 -7.48 -7.30
CA LYS A 76 -15.34 -6.83 -7.81
C LYS A 76 -15.25 -5.35 -7.39
N LYS A 77 -15.60 -5.07 -6.13
CA LYS A 77 -15.61 -3.72 -5.56
C LYS A 77 -14.57 -3.64 -4.47
N ILE A 78 -13.76 -2.58 -4.54
CA ILE A 78 -12.83 -2.21 -3.48
C ILE A 78 -13.22 -0.82 -2.98
N ARG A 79 -13.45 -0.71 -1.67
CA ARG A 79 -13.71 0.57 -1.00
C ARG A 79 -12.55 0.89 -0.09
N VAL A 80 -11.96 2.07 -0.28
CA VAL A 80 -10.86 2.57 0.57
C VAL A 80 -11.41 3.64 1.49
N PHE A 81 -11.20 3.52 2.79
CA PHE A 81 -11.68 4.49 3.78
C PHE A 81 -10.76 4.52 5.02
N GLY A 82 -10.92 5.56 5.85
CA GLY A 82 -10.15 5.69 7.10
C GLY A 82 -8.66 5.92 6.84
N LEU A 83 -8.32 6.94 6.04
CA LEU A 83 -6.94 7.40 5.88
C LEU A 83 -6.35 7.74 7.24
N SER A 84 -5.28 7.04 7.59
CA SER A 84 -4.54 7.22 8.82
C SER A 84 -3.44 8.24 8.55
N THR A 85 -3.76 9.52 8.73
CA THR A 85 -2.81 10.64 8.61
C THR A 85 -1.97 10.73 9.88
N VAL A 86 -1.08 9.77 10.12
CA VAL A 86 -0.03 9.88 11.15
C VAL A 86 1.30 9.67 10.47
N TYR A 87 1.76 10.70 9.75
CA TYR A 87 3.16 11.07 9.67
C TYR A 87 3.27 12.51 9.13
N ASP A 88 3.48 13.42 10.08
CA ASP A 88 3.88 14.83 9.97
C ASP A 88 2.97 15.85 9.26
N HIS A 89 2.90 17.03 9.88
CA HIS A 89 2.22 18.22 9.41
C HIS A 89 2.64 18.58 7.97
N CYS A 90 1.75 18.39 6.99
CA CYS A 90 1.84 19.17 5.77
C CYS A 90 0.45 19.37 5.14
N ASP A 91 -0.01 20.61 5.21
CA ASP A 91 -1.16 21.16 4.51
C ASP A 91 -1.02 20.90 2.99
N CYS A 92 -2.12 20.51 2.32
CA CYS A 92 -2.19 20.16 0.89
C CYS A 92 -1.43 18.90 0.40
N GLY A 93 -1.88 17.69 0.76
CA GLY A 93 -1.34 16.44 0.17
C GLY A 93 -2.24 15.20 0.20
N SER A 94 -3.30 15.19 1.02
CA SER A 94 -4.09 13.98 1.32
C SER A 94 -4.82 13.35 0.12
N SER A 95 -5.08 14.13 -0.94
CA SER A 95 -5.84 13.69 -2.11
C SER A 95 -5.01 12.81 -3.06
N SER A 96 -3.70 13.05 -3.17
CA SER A 96 -2.85 12.39 -4.17
C SER A 96 -2.59 10.93 -3.81
N LEU A 97 -2.37 10.64 -2.52
CA LEU A 97 -2.18 9.28 -1.99
C LEU A 97 -3.41 8.42 -2.25
N HIS A 98 -4.60 8.94 -1.93
CA HIS A 98 -5.86 8.24 -2.10
C HIS A 98 -6.14 7.95 -3.58
N LEU A 99 -5.95 8.94 -4.45
CA LEU A 99 -6.16 8.77 -5.88
C LEU A 99 -5.17 7.76 -6.48
N LYS A 100 -3.94 7.72 -5.96
CA LYS A 100 -2.92 6.76 -6.39
C LYS A 100 -3.31 5.34 -6.02
N VAL A 101 -3.59 5.10 -4.74
CA VAL A 101 -4.09 3.81 -4.24
C VAL A 101 -5.33 3.36 -5.00
N LEU A 102 -6.30 4.26 -5.26
CA LEU A 102 -7.48 3.91 -6.06
C LEU A 102 -7.12 3.49 -7.49
N LYS A 103 -6.22 4.22 -8.17
CA LYS A 103 -5.77 3.85 -9.53
C LYS A 103 -5.11 2.47 -9.54
N ASP A 104 -4.21 2.22 -8.59
CA ASP A 104 -3.50 0.95 -8.47
C ASP A 104 -4.47 -0.21 -8.18
N LEU A 105 -5.48 0.02 -7.32
CA LEU A 105 -6.53 -0.96 -7.03
C LEU A 105 -7.48 -1.22 -8.21
N ILE A 106 -7.77 -0.19 -9.02
CA ILE A 106 -8.58 -0.35 -10.24
C ILE A 106 -7.85 -1.22 -11.26
N LEU A 107 -6.55 -0.99 -11.46
CA LEU A 107 -5.70 -1.83 -12.31
C LEU A 107 -5.70 -3.28 -11.78
N TYR A 108 -5.52 -3.45 -10.47
CA TYR A 108 -5.58 -4.76 -9.82
C TYR A 108 -6.91 -5.50 -10.07
N LEU A 109 -8.06 -4.81 -9.98
CA LEU A 109 -9.38 -5.37 -10.27
C LEU A 109 -9.62 -5.69 -11.76
N HIS A 110 -8.92 -5.01 -12.66
CA HIS A 110 -9.00 -5.29 -14.09
C HIS A 110 -8.14 -6.51 -14.47
N GLU A 111 -7.03 -6.73 -13.78
CA GLU A 111 -6.12 -7.85 -14.00
C GLU A 111 -6.55 -9.16 -13.29
N ASN A 112 -7.48 -9.13 -12.31
CA ASN A 112 -7.97 -10.28 -11.54
C ASN A 112 -9.50 -10.46 -11.62
#